data_AF-W2XRR3-F1
#
_entry.id   AF-W2XRR3-F1
#
_cell.length_a   1.000
_cell.length_b   1.000
_cell.length_c   1.000
_cell.angle_alpha   90.00
_cell.angle_beta   90.00
_cell.angle_gamma   90.00
#
_symmetry.space_group_name_H-M   'P 1'
#
loop_
_entity.id
_entity.type
_entity.pdbx_description
1 polymer ?
#
loop_
_entity_poly.entity_id
_entity_poly.type
_entity_poly.pdbx_seq_one_letter_code
_entity_poly.pdbx_strand_id
1 'polypeptide(L)'
;DNARPHVLADDLEVAAAGCADGWAIKLVNQPAQNPDLNCLDLGFFASIQSLQSKTIPRTPDELIKEALQSFQASTAVSLNKTFLTLQHVMEHILKNEGRNNYRLGHLHKEKLIHADELPVSLSCDGLTLALAQQAAAALSFSISTTPVDVPDTTSVTVVSEFDPFY
;
A
#
# COMPACT_ATOMS: atom_id res chain seq x y z
N ASP A 1 -4.58 -0.42 3.15
CA ASP A 1 -5.52 -0.91 2.12
C ASP A 1 -6.87 -0.20 2.28
N ASN A 2 -7.85 -0.50 1.42
CA ASN A 2 -9.19 0.10 1.51
C ASN A 2 -10.23 -0.90 2.05
N ALA A 3 -9.81 -1.95 2.78
CA ALA A 3 -10.72 -2.92 3.36
C ALA A 3 -11.57 -2.28 4.46
N ARG A 4 -12.84 -2.66 4.59
CA ARG A 4 -13.65 -2.29 5.76
C ARG A 4 -13.04 -2.95 7.00
N PRO A 5 -12.91 -2.25 8.14
CA PRO A 5 -13.62 -1.02 8.53
C PRO A 5 -12.85 0.30 8.28
N HIS A 6 -11.88 0.35 7.37
CA HIS A 6 -11.13 1.59 7.12
C HIS A 6 -12.04 2.74 6.65
N VAL A 7 -11.67 3.96 7.07
CA VAL A 7 -12.37 5.21 6.74
C VAL A 7 -12.14 5.63 5.29
N LEU A 8 -12.98 6.53 4.78
CA LEU A 8 -12.82 7.11 3.45
C LEU A 8 -11.63 8.08 3.41
N ALA A 9 -11.02 8.25 2.23
CA ALA A 9 -9.88 9.16 2.07
C ALA A 9 -10.20 10.64 2.38
N ASP A 10 -11.46 11.03 2.22
CA ASP A 10 -11.99 12.37 2.49
C ASP A 10 -12.66 12.50 3.86
N ASP A 11 -12.45 11.52 4.75
CA ASP A 11 -12.94 11.58 6.11
C ASP A 11 -12.41 12.84 6.83
N LEU A 12 -13.34 13.69 7.27
CA LEU A 12 -13.03 15.01 7.82
C LEU A 12 -12.28 14.92 9.15
N GLU A 13 -12.56 13.90 9.97
CA GLU A 13 -11.89 13.70 11.26
C GLU A 13 -10.44 13.28 11.02
N VAL A 14 -10.21 12.37 10.07
CA VAL A 14 -8.86 11.95 9.69
C VAL A 14 -8.09 13.08 9.02
N ALA A 15 -8.72 13.87 8.15
CA ALA A 15 -8.09 15.03 7.53
C ALA A 15 -7.71 16.10 8.57
N ALA A 16 -8.57 16.34 9.58
CA ALA A 16 -8.28 17.26 10.67
C ALA A 16 -7.12 16.74 11.54
N ALA A 17 -7.13 15.46 11.90
CA ALA A 17 -6.07 14.83 12.67
C ALA A 17 -4.72 14.83 11.92
N GLY A 18 -4.74 14.61 10.60
CA GLY A 18 -3.55 14.66 9.75
C GLY A 18 -2.91 16.05 9.64
N CYS A 19 -3.66 17.10 9.99
CA CYS A 19 -3.21 18.50 10.05
C CYS A 19 -2.93 18.99 11.48
N ALA A 20 -3.17 18.16 12.50
CA ALA A 20 -2.85 18.50 13.88
C ALA A 20 -1.34 18.65 14.07
N ASP A 21 -0.92 19.42 15.08
CA ASP A 21 0.48 19.58 15.49
C ASP A 21 1.47 20.01 14.38
N GLY A 22 0.96 20.67 13.32
CA GLY A 22 1.78 21.16 12.21
C GLY A 22 2.12 20.11 11.15
N TRP A 23 1.50 18.93 11.21
CA TRP A 23 1.63 17.90 10.18
C TRP A 23 0.83 18.26 8.91
N ALA A 24 1.22 17.66 7.79
CA ALA A 24 0.53 17.78 6.51
C ALA A 24 0.27 16.37 5.93
N ILE A 25 -0.33 15.50 6.74
CA ILE A 25 -0.60 14.11 6.38
C ILE A 25 -1.91 14.05 5.58
N LYS A 26 -1.89 13.34 4.46
CA LYS A 26 -3.08 13.09 3.64
C LYS A 26 -3.31 11.59 3.53
N LEU A 27 -4.52 11.16 3.83
CA LEU A 27 -4.95 9.80 3.55
C LEU A 27 -5.16 9.64 2.05
N VAL A 28 -4.61 8.58 1.47
CA VAL A 28 -4.75 8.25 0.06
C VAL A 28 -5.17 6.79 -0.04
N ASN A 29 -6.21 6.52 -0.81
CA ASN A 29 -6.66 5.16 -1.08
C ASN A 29 -5.61 4.41 -1.88
N GLN A 30 -5.36 3.16 -1.51
CA GLN A 30 -4.50 2.28 -2.28
C GLN A 30 -5.26 1.69 -3.47
N PRO A 31 -4.59 1.36 -4.58
CA PRO A 31 -5.22 0.60 -5.65
C PRO A 31 -5.80 -0.72 -5.14
N ALA A 32 -7.00 -1.08 -5.61
CA ALA A 32 -7.63 -2.32 -5.20
C ALA A 32 -6.78 -3.55 -5.60
N GLN A 33 -6.77 -4.58 -4.75
CA GLN A 33 -6.13 -5.88 -5.00
C GLN A 33 -4.62 -5.81 -5.31
N ASN A 34 -3.90 -4.81 -4.79
CA ASN A 34 -2.47 -4.72 -4.97
C ASN A 34 -1.72 -4.70 -3.61
N PRO A 35 -1.51 -5.88 -2.99
CA PRO A 35 -0.83 -5.98 -1.70
C PRO A 35 0.61 -5.47 -1.76
N ASP A 36 1.25 -5.51 -2.93
CA ASP A 36 2.63 -5.03 -3.10
C ASP A 36 2.77 -3.52 -2.88
N LEU A 37 1.68 -2.76 -2.93
CA LEU A 37 1.67 -1.33 -2.62
C LEU A 37 1.47 -1.03 -1.14
N ASN A 38 1.15 -2.02 -0.32
CA ASN A 38 1.13 -1.90 1.13
C ASN A 38 2.52 -2.23 1.69
N CYS A 39 3.24 -1.22 2.17
CA CYS A 39 4.58 -1.42 2.73
C CYS A 39 4.61 -2.39 3.92
N LEU A 40 3.50 -2.47 4.66
CA LEU A 40 3.39 -3.36 5.81
C LEU A 40 3.36 -4.82 5.36
N ASP A 41 2.49 -5.13 4.39
CA ASP A 41 2.35 -6.47 3.80
C ASP A 41 3.59 -6.86 2.97
N LEU A 42 4.13 -5.91 2.20
CA LEU A 42 5.24 -6.14 1.27
C LEU A 42 6.52 -6.64 1.96
N GLY A 43 6.78 -6.24 3.20
CA GLY A 43 8.02 -6.64 3.84
C GLY A 43 8.13 -6.40 5.34
N PHE A 44 7.34 -5.48 5.92
CA PHE A 44 7.43 -5.24 7.35
C PHE A 44 6.95 -6.44 8.17
N PHE A 45 5.75 -6.95 7.91
CA PHE A 45 5.23 -8.12 8.62
C PHE A 45 6.08 -9.36 8.37
N ALA A 46 6.57 -9.55 7.14
CA ALA A 46 7.52 -10.63 6.84
C ALA A 46 8.83 -10.51 7.66
N SER A 47 9.32 -9.28 7.88
CA SER A 47 10.51 -9.06 8.71
C SER A 47 10.28 -9.39 10.19
N ILE A 48 9.13 -9.01 10.74
CA ILE A 48 8.73 -9.36 12.11
C ILE A 48 8.55 -10.87 12.24
N GLN A 49 7.86 -11.50 11.29
CA GLN A 49 7.65 -12.95 11.29
C GLN A 49 8.97 -13.73 11.18
N SER A 50 9.95 -13.24 10.42
CA SER A 50 11.28 -13.84 10.34
C SER A 50 12.08 -13.75 11.64
N LEU A 51 11.82 -12.73 12.47
CA LEU A 51 12.39 -12.62 13.81
C LEU A 51 11.68 -13.55 14.79
N GLN A 52 10.34 -13.56 14.75
CA GLN A 52 9.50 -14.45 15.54
C GLN A 52 9.70 -15.94 15.21
N SER A 53 10.06 -16.31 13.97
CA SER A 53 10.26 -17.72 13.59
C SER A 53 11.43 -18.38 14.32
N LYS A 54 12.20 -17.63 15.11
CA LYS A 54 13.29 -18.09 15.96
C LYS A 54 12.81 -18.46 17.37
N THR A 55 11.55 -18.23 17.68
CA THR A 55 10.89 -18.49 18.96
C THR A 55 9.63 -19.34 18.73
N ILE A 56 9.08 -19.90 19.81
CA ILE A 56 7.87 -20.73 19.76
C ILE A 56 6.95 -20.29 20.90
N PRO A 57 6.18 -19.20 20.71
CA PRO A 57 5.25 -18.71 21.72
C PRO A 57 4.12 -19.72 21.87
N ARG A 58 3.76 -20.04 23.12
CA ARG A 58 2.70 -21.00 23.47
C ARG A 58 1.46 -20.33 24.05
N THR A 59 1.52 -19.02 24.29
CA THR A 59 0.41 -18.22 24.80
C THR A 59 0.27 -16.91 24.03
N PRO A 60 -0.93 -16.28 24.03
CA PRO A 60 -1.12 -14.95 23.46
C PRO A 60 -0.17 -13.90 24.06
N ASP A 61 0.10 -13.95 25.37
CA ASP A 61 0.99 -13.00 26.04
C ASP A 61 2.45 -13.16 25.58
N GLU A 62 2.91 -14.40 25.39
CA GLU A 62 4.23 -14.69 24.81
C GLU A 62 4.31 -14.17 23.36
N LEU A 63 3.26 -14.38 22.56
CA LEU A 63 3.18 -13.88 21.20
C LEU A 63 3.25 -12.34 21.13
N ILE A 64 2.49 -11.65 21.98
CA ILE A 64 2.51 -10.18 22.07
C ILE A 64 3.90 -9.68 22.45
N LYS A 65 4.51 -10.32 23.45
CA LYS A 65 5.87 -9.99 23.91
C LYS A 65 6.90 -10.15 22.79
N GLU A 66 6.84 -11.26 22.06
CA GLU A 66 7.76 -11.52 20.95
C GLU A 66 7.58 -10.57 19.77
N ALA A 67 6.33 -10.23 19.43
CA ALA A 67 6.03 -9.23 18.41
C ALA A 67 6.60 -7.86 18.79
N LEU A 68 6.44 -7.44 20.05
CA LEU A 68 7.00 -6.19 20.56
C LEU A 68 8.54 -6.20 20.54
N GLN A 69 9.16 -7.30 20.94
CA GLN A 69 10.63 -7.45 20.88
C GLN A 69 11.15 -7.38 19.45
N SER A 70 10.46 -8.03 18.51
CA SER A 70 10.80 -7.99 17.08
C SER A 70 10.64 -6.59 16.50
N PHE A 71 9.59 -5.86 16.90
CA PHE A 71 9.40 -4.45 16.55
C PHE A 71 10.56 -3.60 17.06
N GLN A 72 10.94 -3.75 18.33
CA GLN A 72 12.06 -3.02 18.93
C GLN A 72 13.43 -3.37 18.32
N ALA A 73 13.60 -4.61 17.86
CA ALA A 73 14.80 -5.05 17.15
C ALA A 73 14.88 -4.56 15.70
N SER A 74 13.77 -4.05 15.14
CA SER A 74 13.75 -3.50 13.78
C SER A 74 14.58 -2.22 13.73
N THR A 75 15.39 -2.09 12.69
CA THR A 75 16.29 -0.95 12.48
C THR A 75 15.81 -0.07 11.33
N ALA A 76 16.28 1.18 11.30
CA ALA A 76 16.06 2.06 10.15
C ALA A 76 16.56 1.41 8.84
N VAL A 77 17.68 0.67 8.90
CA VAL A 77 18.23 -0.05 7.75
C VAL A 77 17.29 -1.16 7.28
N SER A 78 16.73 -1.96 8.20
CA SER A 78 15.78 -3.02 7.83
C SER A 78 14.48 -2.46 7.24
N LEU A 79 13.99 -1.35 7.77
CA LEU A 79 12.83 -0.65 7.21
C LEU A 79 13.13 -0.04 5.83
N ASN A 80 14.31 0.56 5.67
CA ASN A 80 14.73 1.13 4.40
C ASN A 80 14.76 0.08 3.28
N LYS A 81 15.17 -1.16 3.58
CA LYS A 81 15.06 -2.27 2.62
C LYS A 81 13.63 -2.44 2.09
N THR A 82 12.61 -2.36 2.95
CA THR A 82 11.20 -2.47 2.54
C THR A 82 10.77 -1.28 1.68
N PHE A 83 11.13 -0.05 2.07
CA PHE A 83 10.83 1.14 1.27
C PHE A 83 11.48 1.11 -0.12
N LEU A 84 12.72 0.63 -0.23
CA LEU A 84 13.37 0.44 -1.53
C LEU A 84 12.68 -0.65 -2.36
N THR A 85 12.14 -1.71 -1.74
CA THR A 85 11.30 -2.68 -2.48
C THR A 85 10.05 -2.01 -3.00
N LEU A 86 9.37 -1.22 -2.16
CA LEU A 86 8.14 -0.52 -2.55
C LEU A 86 8.36 0.43 -3.72
N GLN A 87 9.45 1.21 -3.69
CA GLN A 87 9.79 2.11 -4.80
C GLN A 87 10.09 1.33 -6.09
N HIS A 88 10.74 0.18 -5.97
CA HIS A 88 11.00 -0.69 -7.13
C HIS A 88 9.71 -1.32 -7.68
N VAL A 89 8.80 -1.76 -6.80
CA VAL A 89 7.44 -2.20 -7.17
C VAL A 89 6.72 -1.11 -7.95
N MET A 90 6.69 0.12 -7.42
CA MET A 90 6.05 1.26 -8.08
C MET A 90 6.63 1.50 -9.47
N GLU A 91 7.95 1.46 -9.63
CA GLU A 91 8.60 1.61 -10.93
C GLU A 91 8.18 0.51 -11.92
N HIS A 92 8.10 -0.75 -11.48
CA HIS A 92 7.63 -1.85 -12.32
C HIS A 92 6.16 -1.73 -12.70
N ILE A 93 5.30 -1.24 -11.80
CA ILE A 93 3.90 -0.94 -12.10
C ILE A 93 3.80 0.11 -13.20
N LEU A 94 4.62 1.17 -13.12
CA LEU A 94 4.65 2.22 -14.16
C LEU A 94 5.10 1.64 -15.52
N LYS A 95 6.14 0.80 -15.53
CA LYS A 95 6.64 0.12 -16.73
C LYS A 95 5.63 -0.87 -17.34
N ASN A 96 4.75 -1.43 -16.52
CA ASN A 96 3.77 -2.44 -16.90
C ASN A 96 2.34 -1.90 -17.01
N GLU A 97 2.16 -0.59 -17.22
CA GLU A 97 0.86 0.04 -17.47
C GLU A 97 -0.16 -0.22 -16.33
N GLY A 98 0.31 -0.26 -15.08
CA GLY A 98 -0.57 -0.49 -13.92
C GLY A 98 -0.81 -1.97 -13.57
N ARG A 99 -0.30 -2.92 -14.35
CA ARG A 99 -0.47 -4.36 -14.08
C ARG A 99 0.40 -4.82 -12.90
N ASN A 100 -0.03 -5.90 -12.24
CA ASN A 100 0.66 -6.53 -11.12
C ASN A 100 1.49 -7.78 -11.51
N ASN A 101 1.61 -8.09 -12.80
CA ASN A 101 2.29 -9.28 -13.31
C ASN A 101 3.76 -9.06 -13.67
N TYR A 102 4.45 -8.17 -12.95
CA TYR A 102 5.87 -7.85 -13.17
C TYR A 102 6.79 -8.85 -12.47
N ARG A 103 8.06 -8.87 -12.91
CA ARG A 103 9.14 -9.63 -12.25
C ARG A 103 10.10 -8.65 -11.59
N LEU A 104 10.09 -8.62 -10.25
CA LEU A 104 11.01 -7.79 -9.48
C LEU A 104 12.44 -8.32 -9.59
N GLY A 105 13.36 -7.45 -9.99
CA GLY A 105 14.78 -7.73 -9.98
C GLY A 105 15.35 -7.67 -8.57
N HIS A 106 16.46 -8.39 -8.33
CA HIS A 106 17.15 -8.32 -7.05
C HIS A 106 18.00 -7.04 -6.96
N LEU A 107 17.73 -6.19 -5.97
CA LEU A 107 18.44 -4.92 -5.76
C LEU A 107 19.78 -5.06 -5.03
N HIS A 108 20.18 -6.29 -4.65
CA HIS A 108 21.45 -6.55 -3.95
C HIS A 108 21.65 -5.71 -2.68
N LYS A 109 20.56 -5.47 -1.94
CA LYS A 109 20.53 -4.56 -0.78
C LYS A 109 21.56 -4.92 0.29
N GLU A 110 21.76 -6.20 0.57
CA GLU A 110 22.81 -6.66 1.51
C GLU A 110 24.21 -6.24 1.08
N LYS A 111 24.51 -6.34 -0.23
CA LYS A 111 25.80 -5.89 -0.77
C LYS A 111 25.99 -4.38 -0.57
N LEU A 112 24.93 -3.60 -0.80
CA LEU A 112 24.96 -2.15 -0.59
C LEU A 112 25.09 -1.78 0.90
N ILE A 113 24.44 -2.52 1.80
CA ILE A 113 24.58 -2.34 3.24
C ILE A 113 26.03 -2.60 3.68
N HIS A 114 26.65 -3.68 3.20
CA HIS A 114 28.04 -3.99 3.53
C HIS A 114 29.04 -2.96 2.99
N ALA A 115 28.69 -2.24 1.92
CA ALA A 115 29.47 -1.16 1.36
C ALA A 115 29.16 0.21 1.98
N ASP A 116 28.16 0.31 2.88
CA ASP A 116 27.61 1.57 3.39
C ASP A 116 27.07 2.52 2.30
N GLU A 117 26.54 1.93 1.22
CA GLU A 117 26.03 2.62 0.02
C GLU A 117 24.53 2.40 -0.20
N LEU A 118 23.79 1.90 0.80
CA LEU A 118 22.36 1.66 0.66
C LEU A 118 21.61 3.00 0.51
N PRO A 119 20.95 3.26 -0.64
CA PRO A 119 20.25 4.51 -0.83
C PRO A 119 18.99 4.59 0.04
N VAL A 120 18.51 5.80 0.31
CA VAL A 120 17.20 6.03 0.97
C VAL A 120 16.05 6.11 -0.04
N SER A 121 16.36 6.31 -1.32
CA SER A 121 15.39 6.36 -2.41
C SER A 121 16.03 5.92 -3.73
N LEU A 122 15.22 5.29 -4.59
CA LEU A 122 15.57 4.93 -5.96
C LEU A 122 15.18 6.06 -6.90
N SER A 123 16.00 6.29 -7.93
CA SER A 123 15.63 7.18 -9.01
C SER A 123 14.62 6.49 -9.93
N CYS A 124 13.53 7.18 -10.26
CA CYS A 124 12.62 6.76 -11.32
C CYS A 124 13.04 7.43 -12.64
N ASP A 125 13.07 6.64 -13.72
CA ASP A 125 13.37 7.17 -15.05
C ASP A 125 12.27 8.16 -15.51
N GLY A 126 12.69 9.36 -15.94
CA GLY A 126 11.77 10.44 -16.28
C GLY A 126 10.87 10.11 -17.48
N LEU A 127 11.37 9.34 -18.44
CA LEU A 127 10.58 8.88 -19.58
C LEU A 127 9.50 7.88 -19.13
N THR A 128 9.87 6.92 -18.28
CA THR A 128 8.92 5.97 -17.66
C THR A 128 7.80 6.70 -16.93
N LEU A 129 8.13 7.70 -16.12
CA LEU A 129 7.13 8.50 -15.42
C LEU A 129 6.21 9.26 -16.38
N ALA A 130 6.79 9.92 -17.39
CA ALA A 130 6.02 10.70 -18.37
C ALA A 130 5.05 9.81 -19.18
N LEU A 131 5.52 8.62 -19.61
CA LEU A 131 4.68 7.65 -20.33
C LEU A 131 3.52 7.14 -19.46
N ALA A 132 3.79 6.82 -18.20
CA ALA A 132 2.76 6.38 -17.27
C ALA A 132 1.72 7.48 -17.00
N GLN A 133 2.15 8.74 -16.84
CA GLN A 133 1.25 9.88 -16.70
C GLN A 133 0.36 10.08 -17.92
N GLN A 134 0.94 9.96 -19.13
CA GLN A 134 0.19 10.06 -20.37
C GLN A 134 -0.85 8.94 -20.52
N ALA A 135 -0.48 7.70 -20.18
CA ALA A 135 -1.40 6.56 -20.20
C ALA A 135 -2.56 6.74 -19.21
N ALA A 136 -2.27 7.21 -17.98
CA ALA A 136 -3.29 7.50 -16.98
C ALA A 136 -4.26 8.62 -17.43
N ALA A 137 -3.74 9.67 -18.07
CA ALA A 137 -4.56 10.74 -18.65
C ALA A 137 -5.48 10.22 -19.77
N ALA A 138 -4.99 9.33 -20.64
CA ALA A 138 -5.81 8.74 -21.70
C ALA A 138 -6.96 7.86 -21.16
N LEU A 139 -6.70 7.08 -20.09
CA LEU A 139 -7.72 6.26 -19.44
C LEU A 139 -8.79 7.11 -18.74
N SER A 140 -8.38 8.17 -18.04
CA SER A 140 -9.33 9.09 -17.37
C SER A 140 -10.22 9.84 -18.37
N PHE A 141 -9.69 10.25 -19.52
CA PHE A 141 -10.50 10.81 -20.61
C PHE A 141 -11.52 9.79 -21.14
N SER A 142 -11.10 8.55 -21.35
CA SER A 142 -11.96 7.49 -21.88
C SER A 142 -13.14 7.17 -20.94
N ILE A 143 -12.90 7.12 -19.63
CA ILE A 143 -13.95 6.92 -18.59
C ILE A 143 -14.94 8.09 -18.56
N SER A 144 -14.47 9.32 -18.77
CA SER A 144 -15.35 10.49 -18.80
C SER A 144 -16.27 10.53 -20.04
N THR A 145 -15.93 9.81 -21.11
CA THR A 145 -16.69 9.82 -22.37
C THR A 145 -17.69 8.67 -22.54
N THR A 146 -17.69 7.67 -21.64
CA THR A 146 -18.75 6.66 -21.63
C THR A 146 -20.03 7.27 -21.06
N PRO A 147 -21.15 7.32 -21.80
CA PRO A 147 -22.42 7.79 -21.25
C PRO A 147 -22.82 6.90 -20.09
N VAL A 148 -23.10 7.50 -18.94
CA VAL A 148 -23.82 6.84 -17.86
C VAL A 148 -25.22 6.56 -18.40
N ASP A 149 -25.52 5.31 -18.76
CA ASP A 149 -26.90 4.90 -19.00
C ASP A 149 -27.66 5.18 -17.70
N VAL A 150 -28.47 6.23 -17.72
CA VAL A 150 -29.42 6.55 -16.65
C VAL A 150 -30.48 5.45 -16.71
N PRO A 151 -30.58 4.54 -15.73
CA PRO A 151 -31.71 3.64 -15.69
C PRO A 151 -32.95 4.48 -15.43
N ASP A 152 -33.91 4.35 -16.35
CA ASP A 152 -35.21 5.00 -16.32
C ASP A 152 -35.86 4.79 -14.94
N THR A 153 -35.98 5.87 -14.17
CA THR A 153 -36.54 5.86 -12.82
C THR A 153 -38.05 5.94 -12.93
N THR A 154 -38.69 4.82 -13.24
CA THR A 154 -40.12 4.64 -13.01
C THR A 154 -40.38 3.36 -12.23
N SER A 155 -40.24 3.44 -10.90
CA SER A 155 -41.13 2.88 -9.86
C SER A 155 -40.34 2.59 -8.58
N VAL A 156 -40.59 3.42 -7.56
CA VAL A 156 -40.22 3.17 -6.18
C VAL A 156 -41.15 2.08 -5.63
N THR A 157 -40.60 1.00 -5.09
CA THR A 157 -41.25 0.26 -4.01
C THR A 157 -40.22 0.09 -2.90
N VAL A 158 -40.45 0.78 -1.78
CA VAL A 158 -39.72 0.58 -0.52
C VAL A 158 -40.25 -0.73 0.08
N VAL A 159 -39.38 -1.72 0.22
CA VAL A 159 -39.57 -2.80 1.18
C VAL A 159 -38.29 -2.91 2.00
N SER A 160 -38.39 -2.48 3.25
CA SER A 160 -37.40 -2.72 4.29
C SER A 160 -37.45 -4.21 4.65
N GLU A 161 -36.39 -4.95 4.36
CA GLU A 161 -36.13 -6.20 5.08
C GLU A 161 -34.67 -6.21 5.51
N PHE A 162 -34.53 -6.15 6.82
CA PHE A 162 -33.31 -6.28 7.60
C PHE A 162 -33.10 -7.78 7.77
N ASP A 163 -32.05 -8.36 7.19
CA ASP A 163 -31.68 -9.74 7.47
C ASP A 163 -30.25 -9.77 8.04
N PRO A 164 -30.08 -10.02 9.36
CA PRO A 164 -28.77 -10.25 9.94
C PRO A 164 -28.38 -11.72 9.69
N PHE A 165 -27.09 -11.96 9.48
CA PHE A 165 -26.44 -13.26 9.22
C PHE A 165 -26.31 -13.65 7.74
N TYR A 166 -25.26 -13.15 7.08
CA TYR A 166 -24.12 -13.96 6.58
C TYR A 166 -22.93 -13.06 6.21
#